data_AF-A0A2E2JH73-F1
#
_entry.id   AF-A0A2E2JH73-F1
#
_cell.length_a   1.000
_cell.length_b   1.000
_cell.length_c   1.000
_cell.angle_alpha   90.00
_cell.angle_beta   90.00
_cell.angle_gamma   90.00
#
_symmetry.space_group_name_H-M   'P 1'
#
loop_
_entity.id
_entity.type
_entity.pdbx_description
1 polymer ?
#
loop_
_entity_poly.entity_id
_entity_poly.type
_entity_poly.pdbx_seq_one_letter_code
_entity_poly.pdbx_strand_id
1 'polypeptide(L)'
;FALSLWLVRSQVTVSGPSYMQAMIPHHSIAIMTSERAQISDPRVRKMADEIIEAQRREIAEMRYLIAEVSDGNTVDSVYQDPPAEVGTIEDALGQALVSTLDPSPMPKAEADEILAAGSRCVFHRSRETDPIFWAAQDGADGAMKLNGVLVPLEAQDRTEAGVVYGARGVSVAVRPLGEEADWRSDAELVFKLDQGLTIGYRGFYGCDTA
;
A
#
# COMPACT_ATOMS: atom_id res chain seq x y z
N PHE A 1 -12.13 -32.87 -21.89
CA PHE A 1 -10.71 -32.78 -21.55
C PHE A 1 -9.95 -31.79 -22.42
N ALA A 2 -9.95 -31.93 -23.75
CA ALA A 2 -9.25 -30.97 -24.63
C ALA A 2 -9.81 -29.53 -24.57
N LEU A 3 -11.15 -29.37 -24.53
CA LEU A 3 -11.80 -28.06 -24.40
C LEU A 3 -11.51 -27.39 -23.04
N SER A 4 -11.61 -28.15 -21.95
CA SER A 4 -11.27 -27.69 -20.60
C SER A 4 -9.79 -27.33 -20.46
N LEU A 5 -8.89 -28.11 -21.08
CA LEU A 5 -7.45 -27.82 -21.09
C LEU A 5 -7.11 -26.60 -21.96
N TRP A 6 -7.83 -26.41 -23.08
CA TRP A 6 -7.71 -25.23 -23.94
C TRP A 6 -8.18 -23.96 -23.23
N LEU A 7 -9.32 -24.00 -22.51
CA LEU A 7 -9.81 -22.87 -21.71
C LEU A 7 -8.86 -22.49 -20.58
N VAL A 8 -8.32 -23.47 -19.85
CA VAL A 8 -7.32 -23.21 -18.79
C VAL A 8 -6.01 -22.64 -19.36
N ARG A 9 -5.62 -23.05 -20.58
CA ARG A 9 -4.42 -22.52 -21.26
C ARG A 9 -4.62 -21.18 -21.95
N SER A 10 -5.85 -20.85 -22.36
CA SER A 10 -6.11 -19.65 -23.16
C SER A 10 -6.10 -18.38 -22.30
N GLN A 11 -6.39 -18.49 -20.99
CA GLN A 11 -6.52 -17.36 -20.06
C GLN A 11 -7.51 -16.26 -20.51
N VAL A 12 -8.34 -16.53 -21.53
CA VAL A 12 -9.24 -15.55 -22.19
C VAL A 12 -10.37 -15.08 -21.26
N THR A 13 -10.64 -15.79 -20.16
CA THR A 13 -11.74 -15.50 -19.23
C THR A 13 -11.31 -14.84 -17.92
N VAL A 14 -10.01 -14.60 -17.71
CA VAL A 14 -9.51 -13.98 -16.47
C VAL A 14 -9.17 -12.52 -16.76
N SER A 15 -10.07 -11.62 -16.38
CA SER A 15 -9.89 -10.18 -16.57
C SER A 15 -10.45 -9.37 -15.38
N GLY A 16 -9.92 -8.16 -15.19
CA GLY A 16 -10.40 -7.21 -14.17
C GLY A 16 -10.37 -7.79 -12.75
N PRO A 17 -11.47 -7.70 -11.98
CA PRO A 17 -11.51 -8.20 -10.61
C PRO A 17 -11.18 -9.68 -10.47
N SER A 18 -11.57 -10.52 -11.45
CA SER A 18 -11.31 -11.97 -11.40
C SER A 18 -9.81 -12.32 -11.45
N TYR A 19 -9.02 -11.51 -12.16
CA TYR A 19 -7.56 -11.64 -12.19
C TYR A 19 -6.96 -11.37 -10.81
N MET A 20 -7.34 -10.24 -10.20
CA MET A 20 -6.83 -9.83 -8.89
C MET A 20 -7.27 -10.81 -7.78
N GLN A 21 -8.51 -11.31 -7.84
CA GLN A 21 -9.00 -12.34 -6.92
C GLN A 21 -8.21 -13.64 -7.01
N ALA A 22 -7.73 -14.02 -8.20
CA ALA A 22 -6.88 -15.19 -8.39
C ALA A 22 -5.41 -14.94 -8.00
N MET A 23 -4.92 -13.70 -8.09
CA MET A 23 -3.55 -13.35 -7.70
C MET A 23 -3.37 -13.24 -6.18
N ILE A 24 -4.37 -12.79 -5.41
CA ILE A 24 -4.29 -12.77 -3.94
C ILE A 24 -3.83 -14.12 -3.32
N PRO A 25 -4.44 -15.28 -3.65
CA PRO A 25 -3.96 -16.56 -3.12
C PRO A 25 -2.59 -16.98 -3.70
N HIS A 26 -2.29 -16.65 -4.96
CA HIS A 26 -0.96 -16.91 -5.54
C HIS A 26 0.14 -16.19 -4.75
N HIS A 27 -0.08 -14.91 -4.47
CA HIS A 27 0.80 -14.07 -3.65
C HIS A 27 0.95 -14.61 -2.23
N SER A 28 -0.17 -15.03 -1.63
CA SER A 28 -0.17 -15.59 -0.26
C SER A 28 0.70 -16.84 -0.13
N ILE A 29 0.77 -17.69 -1.18
CA ILE A 29 1.65 -18.87 -1.21
C ILE A 29 3.12 -18.44 -1.24
N ALA A 30 3.48 -17.41 -2.01
CA ALA A 30 4.85 -16.90 -2.07
C ALA A 30 5.30 -16.31 -0.73
N ILE A 31 4.43 -15.56 -0.05
CA ILE A 31 4.67 -15.04 1.31
C ILE A 31 4.92 -16.21 2.28
N MET A 32 3.98 -17.16 2.36
CA MET A 32 4.08 -18.31 3.26
C MET A 32 5.34 -19.14 3.02
N THR A 33 5.74 -19.31 1.76
CA THR A 33 6.95 -20.05 1.38
C THR A 33 8.19 -19.31 1.83
N SER A 34 8.24 -17.99 1.63
CA SER A 34 9.37 -17.13 1.99
C SER A 34 9.56 -17.01 3.51
N GLU A 35 8.46 -16.96 4.26
CA GLU A 35 8.46 -16.95 5.74
C GLU A 35 8.97 -18.26 6.33
N ARG A 36 8.59 -19.41 5.75
CA ARG A 36 8.93 -20.74 6.27
C ARG A 36 10.26 -21.29 5.78
N ALA A 37 10.85 -20.68 4.75
CA ALA A 37 12.10 -21.14 4.18
C ALA A 37 13.25 -21.00 5.18
N GLN A 38 13.98 -22.09 5.42
CA GLN A 38 15.19 -22.10 6.25
C GLN A 38 16.38 -21.57 5.43
N ILE A 39 16.45 -20.25 5.28
CA ILE A 39 17.48 -19.56 4.49
C ILE A 39 18.61 -19.10 5.40
N SER A 40 19.83 -19.56 5.12
CA SER A 40 21.05 -19.16 5.85
C SER A 40 21.85 -18.06 5.15
N ASP A 41 21.81 -17.98 3.81
CA ASP A 41 22.54 -16.94 3.06
C ASP A 41 21.82 -15.58 3.23
N PRO A 42 22.49 -14.53 3.75
CA PRO A 42 21.86 -13.23 3.98
C PRO A 42 21.31 -12.56 2.72
N ARG A 43 21.91 -12.80 1.56
CA ARG A 43 21.43 -12.22 0.29
C ARG A 43 20.10 -12.85 -0.11
N VAL A 44 19.98 -14.16 0.09
CA VAL A 44 18.74 -14.90 -0.21
C VAL A 44 17.66 -14.54 0.82
N ARG A 45 18.04 -14.28 2.09
CA ARG A 45 17.10 -13.78 3.11
C ARG A 45 16.57 -12.40 2.72
N LYS A 46 17.46 -11.46 2.37
CA LYS A 46 17.07 -10.13 1.88
C LYS A 46 16.08 -10.23 0.73
N MET A 47 16.37 -11.06 -0.27
CA MET A 47 15.47 -11.28 -1.41
C MET A 47 14.11 -11.86 -0.97
N ALA A 48 14.08 -12.80 -0.03
CA ALA A 48 12.83 -13.36 0.51
C ALA A 48 12.00 -12.30 1.26
N ASP A 49 12.65 -11.40 2.00
CA ASP A 49 11.99 -10.32 2.72
C ASP A 49 11.43 -9.27 1.74
N GLU A 50 12.17 -8.93 0.68
CA GLU A 50 11.71 -8.09 -0.44
C GLU A 50 10.48 -8.70 -1.15
N ILE A 51 10.47 -10.02 -1.35
CA ILE A 51 9.30 -10.74 -1.90
C ILE A 51 8.11 -10.58 -0.95
N ILE A 52 8.29 -10.82 0.35
CA ILE A 52 7.20 -10.73 1.34
C ILE A 52 6.59 -9.32 1.33
N GLU A 53 7.43 -8.29 1.38
CA GLU A 53 6.98 -6.89 1.42
C GLU A 53 6.19 -6.52 0.16
N ALA A 54 6.75 -6.81 -1.03
CA ALA A 54 6.10 -6.52 -2.30
C ALA A 54 4.75 -7.23 -2.42
N GLN A 55 4.69 -8.51 -2.06
CA GLN A 55 3.48 -9.33 -2.20
C GLN A 55 2.39 -8.90 -1.20
N ARG A 56 2.75 -8.51 0.02
CA ARG A 56 1.78 -7.95 1.00
C ARG A 56 1.21 -6.61 0.52
N ARG A 57 2.05 -5.75 -0.06
CA ARG A 57 1.61 -4.50 -0.68
C ARG A 57 0.62 -4.77 -1.83
N GLU A 58 0.99 -5.63 -2.76
CA GLU A 58 0.17 -5.97 -3.92
C GLU A 58 -1.16 -6.62 -3.51
N ILE A 59 -1.21 -7.42 -2.43
CA ILE A 59 -2.47 -7.94 -1.89
C ILE A 59 -3.38 -6.81 -1.39
N ALA A 60 -2.85 -5.85 -0.64
CA ALA A 60 -3.64 -4.73 -0.12
C ALA A 60 -4.15 -3.83 -1.25
N GLU A 61 -3.33 -3.59 -2.28
CA GLU A 61 -3.70 -2.83 -3.47
C GLU A 61 -4.75 -3.56 -4.32
N MET A 62 -4.55 -4.85 -4.59
CA MET A 62 -5.53 -5.67 -5.31
C MET A 62 -6.89 -5.69 -4.62
N ARG A 63 -6.94 -5.75 -3.27
CA ARG A 63 -8.22 -5.68 -2.55
C ARG A 63 -8.93 -4.35 -2.74
N TYR A 64 -8.18 -3.25 -2.72
CA TYR A 64 -8.74 -1.93 -3.03
C TYR A 64 -9.24 -1.84 -4.48
N LEU A 65 -8.40 -2.23 -5.44
CA LEU A 65 -8.75 -2.19 -6.87
C LEU A 65 -9.90 -3.14 -7.23
N ILE A 66 -10.03 -4.29 -6.56
CA ILE A 66 -11.20 -5.17 -6.74
C ILE A 66 -12.47 -4.42 -6.39
N ALA A 67 -12.51 -3.68 -5.28
CA ALA A 67 -13.68 -2.90 -4.90
C ALA A 67 -13.96 -1.79 -5.93
N GLU A 68 -12.96 -0.95 -6.22
CA GLU A 68 -13.10 0.16 -7.16
C GLU A 68 -13.58 -0.29 -8.54
N VAL A 69 -12.92 -1.29 -9.13
CA VAL A 69 -13.26 -1.76 -10.47
C VAL A 69 -14.61 -2.49 -10.49
N SER A 70 -14.99 -3.17 -9.40
CA SER A 70 -16.31 -3.82 -9.31
C SER A 70 -17.45 -2.80 -9.20
N ASP A 71 -17.18 -1.64 -8.60
CA ASP A 71 -18.12 -0.52 -8.50
C ASP A 71 -18.15 0.36 -9.76
N GLY A 72 -17.32 0.03 -10.76
CA GLY A 72 -17.24 0.76 -12.02
C GLY A 72 -16.31 1.98 -11.99
N ASN A 73 -15.53 2.16 -10.92
CA ASN A 73 -14.51 3.21 -10.79
C ASN A 73 -13.25 2.80 -11.58
N THR A 74 -13.31 2.91 -12.91
CA THR A 74 -12.19 2.63 -13.82
C THR A 74 -11.54 3.91 -14.35
N VAL A 75 -10.24 3.86 -14.64
CA VAL A 75 -9.49 4.98 -15.22
C VAL A 75 -8.99 4.63 -16.63
N ASP A 76 -8.92 5.63 -17.51
CA ASP A 76 -8.41 5.47 -18.88
C ASP A 76 -6.87 5.54 -18.96
N SER A 77 -6.22 6.08 -17.92
CA SER A 77 -4.77 6.22 -17.86
C SER A 77 -4.26 6.25 -16.42
N VAL A 78 -2.98 5.94 -16.25
CA VAL A 78 -2.24 6.03 -14.98
C VAL A 78 -1.09 7.03 -15.15
N TYR A 79 -0.57 7.55 -14.04
CA TYR A 79 0.62 8.40 -14.06
C TYR A 79 1.81 7.67 -14.70
N GLN A 80 2.57 8.37 -15.54
CA GLN A 80 3.79 7.87 -16.15
C GLN A 80 4.91 8.87 -15.90
N ASP A 81 6.08 8.37 -15.48
CA ASP A 81 7.26 9.22 -15.39
C ASP A 81 7.64 9.77 -16.78
N PRO A 82 8.30 10.94 -16.83
CA PRO A 82 8.89 11.43 -18.07
C PRO A 82 9.85 10.41 -18.72
N PRO A 83 10.02 10.44 -20.04
CA PRO A 83 10.99 9.58 -20.73
C PRO A 83 12.41 9.74 -20.17
N ALA A 84 13.18 8.66 -20.20
CA ALA A 84 14.56 8.67 -19.73
C ALA A 84 15.43 9.67 -20.52
N GLU A 85 16.28 10.41 -19.81
CA GLU A 85 17.21 11.38 -20.37
C GLU A 85 18.66 10.90 -20.23
N VAL A 86 19.57 11.41 -21.08
CA VAL A 86 21.00 11.12 -20.98
C VAL A 86 21.60 11.96 -19.86
N GLY A 87 22.17 11.31 -18.85
CA GLY A 87 22.77 11.98 -17.69
C GLY A 87 23.93 11.19 -17.08
N THR A 88 24.32 11.59 -15.88
CA THR A 88 25.37 10.99 -15.06
C THR A 88 24.80 10.04 -14.01
N ILE A 89 25.68 9.30 -13.33
CA ILE A 89 25.28 8.48 -12.17
C ILE A 89 24.78 9.37 -11.02
N GLU A 90 25.31 10.57 -10.87
CA GLU A 90 24.84 11.52 -9.84
C GLU A 90 23.40 11.95 -10.11
N ASP A 91 23.06 12.26 -11.36
CA ASP A 91 21.69 12.56 -11.78
C ASP A 91 20.75 11.38 -11.47
N ALA A 92 21.17 10.16 -11.78
CA ALA A 92 20.40 8.95 -11.51
C ALA A 92 20.18 8.70 -10.01
N LEU A 93 21.17 8.99 -9.16
CA LEU A 93 21.05 8.84 -7.71
C LEU A 93 20.19 9.93 -7.06
N GLY A 94 20.10 11.11 -7.69
CA GLY A 94 19.27 12.23 -7.23
C GLY A 94 17.81 12.16 -7.71
N GLN A 95 17.48 11.25 -8.62
CA GLN A 95 16.15 11.18 -9.22
C GLN A 95 15.22 10.21 -8.48
N ALA A 96 14.09 10.73 -8.01
CA ALA A 96 12.97 9.91 -7.55
C ALA A 96 11.98 9.71 -8.70
N LEU A 97 11.71 8.46 -9.06
CA LEU A 97 10.68 8.10 -10.03
C LEU A 97 9.32 8.11 -9.34
N VAL A 98 8.46 9.05 -9.71
CA VAL A 98 7.17 9.25 -9.04
C VAL A 98 6.30 8.01 -9.19
N SER A 99 6.34 7.31 -10.33
CA SER A 99 5.57 6.06 -10.53
C SER A 99 5.94 4.93 -9.57
N THR A 100 7.11 5.01 -8.93
CA THR A 100 7.61 4.00 -7.98
C THR A 100 7.41 4.40 -6.51
N LEU A 101 6.94 5.62 -6.27
CA LEU A 101 6.76 6.14 -4.91
C LEU A 101 5.56 5.50 -4.24
N ASP A 102 5.77 5.07 -3.01
CA ASP A 102 4.78 4.36 -2.24
C ASP A 102 5.01 4.57 -0.73
N PRO A 103 3.95 4.78 0.10
CA PRO A 103 4.11 4.81 1.55
C PRO A 103 4.75 3.51 2.07
N SER A 104 5.93 3.62 2.64
CA SER A 104 6.71 2.48 3.14
C SER A 104 6.37 2.17 4.60
N PRO A 105 6.56 0.92 5.05
CA PRO A 105 6.43 0.57 6.46
C PRO A 105 7.33 1.47 7.33
N MET A 106 6.74 2.06 8.37
CA MET A 106 7.37 2.99 9.28
C MET A 106 7.31 2.40 10.70
N PRO A 107 8.43 1.88 11.22
CA PRO A 107 8.52 1.40 12.59
C PRO A 107 8.19 2.49 13.60
N LYS A 108 7.72 2.08 14.78
CA LYS A 108 7.36 3.02 15.86
C LYS A 108 8.47 4.02 16.19
N ALA A 109 9.73 3.58 16.20
CA ALA A 109 10.87 4.44 16.50
C ALA A 109 11.00 5.62 15.53
N GLU A 110 10.73 5.42 14.24
CA GLU A 110 10.73 6.49 13.25
C GLU A 110 9.50 7.39 13.42
N ALA A 111 8.33 6.83 13.72
CA ALA A 111 7.14 7.61 14.02
C ALA A 111 7.33 8.51 15.27
N ASP A 112 8.07 8.05 16.27
CA ASP A 112 8.42 8.80 17.48
C ASP A 112 9.34 10.01 17.21
N GLU A 113 10.01 10.07 16.05
CA GLU A 113 10.85 11.21 15.67
C GLU A 113 10.02 12.43 15.23
N ILE A 114 8.81 12.21 14.70
CA ILE A 114 7.99 13.27 14.07
C ILE A 114 6.60 13.43 14.67
N LEU A 115 6.05 12.41 15.35
CA LEU A 115 4.78 12.51 16.06
C LEU A 115 5.01 12.62 17.56
N ALA A 116 4.19 13.46 18.21
CA ALA A 116 4.17 13.55 19.66
C ALA A 116 3.94 12.17 20.32
N ALA A 117 4.50 12.00 21.51
CA ALA A 117 4.27 10.81 22.32
C ALA A 117 2.80 10.76 22.79
N GLY A 118 2.21 9.58 22.76
CA GLY A 118 0.83 9.35 23.17
C GLY A 118 0.22 8.15 22.47
N SER A 119 -1.07 7.93 22.70
CA SER A 119 -1.84 6.96 21.94
C SER A 119 -1.89 7.36 20.47
N ARG A 120 -1.80 6.38 19.58
CA ARG A 120 -1.81 6.61 18.14
C ARG A 120 -2.80 5.68 17.45
N CYS A 121 -3.26 6.13 16.31
CA CYS A 121 -3.94 5.31 15.32
C CYS A 121 -2.96 4.93 14.22
N VAL A 122 -3.08 3.72 13.70
CA VAL A 122 -2.15 3.17 12.71
C VAL A 122 -2.90 2.47 11.61
N PHE A 123 -2.43 2.63 10.37
CA PHE A 123 -2.90 1.87 9.23
C PHE A 123 -1.84 0.86 8.78
N HIS A 124 -2.23 -0.41 8.76
CA HIS A 124 -1.41 -1.51 8.27
C HIS A 124 -1.95 -2.06 6.95
N ARG A 125 -1.06 -2.35 6.00
CA ARG A 125 -1.43 -3.17 4.82
C ARG A 125 -1.72 -4.62 5.22
N SER A 126 -0.93 -5.17 6.15
CA SER A 126 -1.12 -6.48 6.76
C SER A 126 -0.70 -6.42 8.23
N ARG A 127 -1.30 -7.27 9.07
CA ARG A 127 -1.07 -7.27 10.53
C ARG A 127 0.35 -7.67 10.93
N GLU A 128 1.11 -8.21 10.00
CA GLU A 128 2.44 -8.77 10.17
C GLU A 128 3.55 -7.80 9.71
N THR A 129 3.22 -6.58 9.28
CA THR A 129 4.17 -5.51 8.93
C THR A 129 3.97 -4.28 9.79
N ASP A 130 5.00 -3.45 9.92
CA ASP A 130 4.86 -2.10 10.47
C ASP A 130 3.79 -1.28 9.71
N PRO A 131 3.16 -0.29 10.37
CA PRO A 131 2.19 0.58 9.72
C PRO A 131 2.82 1.41 8.61
N ILE A 132 2.06 1.71 7.57
CA ILE A 132 2.48 2.64 6.51
C ILE A 132 2.02 4.08 6.79
N PHE A 133 1.11 4.25 7.76
CA PHE A 133 0.57 5.53 8.16
C PHE A 133 0.26 5.51 9.66
N TRP A 134 0.54 6.63 10.31
CA TRP A 134 0.31 6.88 11.72
C TRP A 134 -0.49 8.16 11.88
N ALA A 135 -1.36 8.22 12.87
CA ALA A 135 -2.06 9.43 13.29
C ALA A 135 -2.04 9.55 14.81
N ALA A 136 -1.99 10.78 15.31
CA ALA A 136 -2.26 11.07 16.71
C ALA A 136 -3.70 10.65 17.06
N GLN A 137 -3.96 10.25 18.32
CA GLN A 137 -5.30 9.81 18.73
C GLN A 137 -6.36 10.91 18.63
N ASP A 138 -5.99 12.18 18.76
CA ASP A 138 -6.89 13.31 18.51
C ASP A 138 -7.15 13.54 17.00
N GLY A 139 -6.45 12.78 16.15
CA GLY A 139 -6.47 12.80 14.69
C GLY A 139 -5.89 14.06 14.07
N ALA A 140 -5.24 14.95 14.85
CA ALA A 140 -4.79 16.25 14.36
C ALA A 140 -3.57 16.12 13.45
N ASP A 141 -2.62 15.32 13.92
CA ASP A 141 -1.36 15.08 13.24
C ASP A 141 -1.32 13.68 12.65
N GLY A 142 -0.72 13.57 11.48
CA GLY A 142 -0.45 12.33 10.77
C GLY A 142 1.01 12.21 10.39
N ALA A 143 1.45 11.00 10.06
CA ALA A 143 2.79 10.75 9.60
C ALA A 143 2.82 9.56 8.65
N MET A 144 3.68 9.65 7.65
CA MET A 144 4.01 8.55 6.75
C MET A 144 5.49 8.58 6.41
N LYS A 145 5.99 7.48 5.86
CA LYS A 145 7.35 7.40 5.31
C LYS A 145 7.29 7.20 3.81
N LEU A 146 7.96 8.05 3.05
CA LEU A 146 7.99 8.00 1.59
C LEU A 146 9.43 8.04 1.09
N ASN A 147 9.88 7.00 0.40
CA ASN A 147 11.25 6.90 -0.14
C ASN A 147 12.34 7.21 0.92
N GLY A 148 12.16 6.66 2.14
CA GLY A 148 13.07 6.89 3.26
C GLY A 148 12.93 8.24 3.97
N VAL A 149 12.04 9.12 3.53
CA VAL A 149 11.77 10.42 4.15
C VAL A 149 10.53 10.33 5.04
N LEU A 150 10.66 10.78 6.29
CA LEU A 150 9.54 10.93 7.21
C LEU A 150 8.78 12.21 6.88
N VAL A 151 7.49 12.09 6.59
CA VAL A 151 6.63 13.20 6.15
C VAL A 151 5.55 13.44 7.22
N PRO A 152 5.60 14.57 7.95
CA PRO A 152 4.51 14.98 8.81
C PRO A 152 3.33 15.46 7.96
N LEU A 153 2.13 15.16 8.41
CA LEU A 153 0.87 15.49 7.75
C LEU A 153 -0.07 16.12 8.78
N GLU A 154 -0.96 16.99 8.32
CA GLU A 154 -1.99 17.61 9.16
C GLU A 154 -3.37 17.20 8.65
N ALA A 155 -4.34 17.02 9.55
CA ALA A 155 -5.71 16.76 9.15
C ALA A 155 -6.31 17.99 8.43
N GLN A 156 -6.76 17.80 7.19
CA GLN A 156 -7.35 18.83 6.35
C GLN A 156 -8.87 18.76 6.37
N ASP A 157 -9.42 17.56 6.19
CA ASP A 157 -10.86 17.32 6.19
C ASP A 157 -11.20 16.13 7.09
N ARG A 158 -12.21 16.33 7.94
CA ARG A 158 -12.76 15.28 8.81
C ARG A 158 -14.24 15.14 8.57
N THR A 159 -14.65 13.94 8.21
CA THR A 159 -16.05 13.59 7.95
C THR A 159 -16.38 12.32 8.72
N GLU A 160 -17.68 12.00 8.82
CA GLU A 160 -18.09 10.69 9.34
C GLU A 160 -17.54 9.52 8.48
N ALA A 161 -17.26 9.77 7.20
CA ALA A 161 -16.73 8.79 6.26
C ALA A 161 -15.21 8.58 6.38
N GLY A 162 -14.49 9.38 7.17
CA GLY A 162 -13.04 9.28 7.35
C GLY A 162 -12.33 10.62 7.40
N VAL A 163 -10.99 10.56 7.40
CA VAL A 163 -10.11 11.71 7.57
C VAL A 163 -9.12 11.80 6.41
N VAL A 164 -8.93 13.02 5.92
CA VAL A 164 -7.87 13.35 4.95
C VAL A 164 -6.77 14.10 5.68
N TYR A 165 -5.56 13.56 5.60
CA TYR A 165 -4.34 14.20 6.05
C TYR A 165 -3.56 14.71 4.84
N GLY A 166 -2.84 15.81 4.98
CA GLY A 166 -2.06 16.34 3.88
C GLY A 166 -0.87 17.18 4.29
N ALA A 167 0.04 17.33 3.34
CA ALA A 167 1.14 18.29 3.34
C ALA A 167 1.28 18.83 1.91
N ARG A 168 2.23 19.74 1.68
CA ARG A 168 2.45 20.28 0.33
C ARG A 168 2.82 19.14 -0.64
N GLY A 169 2.03 18.96 -1.69
CA GLY A 169 2.29 17.96 -2.73
C GLY A 169 1.70 16.57 -2.48
N VAL A 170 1.04 16.35 -1.32
CA VAL A 170 0.59 15.01 -0.92
C VAL A 170 -0.66 15.02 -0.06
N SER A 171 -1.53 14.04 -0.27
CA SER A 171 -2.64 13.72 0.62
C SER A 171 -2.77 12.22 0.89
N VAL A 172 -3.26 11.89 2.08
CA VAL A 172 -3.56 10.54 2.54
C VAL A 172 -4.95 10.55 3.14
N ALA A 173 -5.88 9.84 2.52
CA ALA A 173 -7.23 9.63 3.04
C ALA A 173 -7.30 8.27 3.73
N VAL A 174 -7.85 8.21 4.94
CA VAL A 174 -8.12 6.96 5.67
C VAL A 174 -9.60 6.87 5.98
N ARG A 175 -10.23 5.76 5.63
CA ARG A 175 -11.68 5.55 5.78
C ARG A 175 -11.99 4.15 6.32
N PRO A 176 -12.86 4.02 7.33
CA PRO A 176 -13.35 2.71 7.74
C PRO A 176 -14.27 2.12 6.67
N LEU A 177 -14.25 0.80 6.49
CA LEU A 177 -15.10 0.08 5.53
C LEU A 177 -16.54 -0.12 6.02
N GLY A 178 -16.82 0.12 7.31
CA GLY A 178 -18.16 -0.05 7.88
C GLY A 178 -18.68 -1.48 7.72
N GLU A 179 -19.82 -1.65 7.05
CA GLU A 179 -20.44 -2.97 6.81
C GLU A 179 -19.66 -3.87 5.84
N GLU A 180 -18.77 -3.30 5.03
CA GLU A 180 -17.89 -4.08 4.12
C GLU A 180 -16.66 -4.66 4.84
N ALA A 181 -16.44 -4.29 6.11
CA ALA A 181 -15.33 -4.81 6.89
C ALA A 181 -15.44 -6.33 7.10
N ASP A 182 -14.32 -7.02 6.93
CA ASP A 182 -14.21 -8.44 7.24
C ASP A 182 -12.89 -8.75 7.95
N TRP A 183 -12.56 -10.04 8.09
CA TRP A 183 -11.31 -10.45 8.74
C TRP A 183 -10.05 -10.09 7.93
N ARG A 184 -10.18 -9.73 6.66
CA ARG A 184 -9.07 -9.39 5.75
C ARG A 184 -8.75 -7.90 5.73
N SER A 185 -9.73 -7.04 5.99
CA SER A 185 -9.57 -5.59 6.06
C SER A 185 -10.77 -4.93 6.73
N ASP A 186 -10.52 -3.85 7.48
CA ASP A 186 -11.55 -3.03 8.12
C ASP A 186 -11.50 -1.54 7.69
N ALA A 187 -10.50 -1.16 6.91
CA ALA A 187 -10.30 0.20 6.43
C ALA A 187 -9.64 0.24 5.04
N GLU A 188 -9.80 1.37 4.38
CA GLU A 188 -9.03 1.75 3.19
C GLU A 188 -8.16 2.98 3.45
N LEU A 189 -7.02 3.02 2.75
CA LEU A 189 -6.12 4.16 2.70
C LEU A 189 -5.87 4.52 1.24
N VAL A 190 -6.05 5.78 0.87
CA VAL A 190 -5.74 6.30 -0.47
C VAL A 190 -4.67 7.37 -0.35
N PHE A 191 -3.53 7.12 -0.96
CA PHE A 191 -2.39 8.02 -1.08
C PHE A 191 -2.41 8.71 -2.44
N LYS A 192 -2.21 10.02 -2.45
CA LYS A 192 -2.17 10.83 -3.68
C LYS A 192 -1.03 11.82 -3.65
N LEU A 193 -0.39 12.00 -4.79
CA LEU A 193 0.56 13.07 -5.06
C LEU A 193 -0.03 14.06 -6.05
N ASP A 194 0.25 15.36 -5.88
CA ASP A 194 -0.24 16.43 -6.77
C ASP A 194 0.23 16.24 -8.23
N GLN A 195 1.31 15.49 -8.43
CA GLN A 195 1.84 15.09 -9.74
C GLN A 195 0.91 14.14 -10.50
N GLY A 196 -0.11 13.56 -9.84
CA GLY A 196 -1.13 12.73 -10.46
C GLY A 196 -1.08 11.25 -10.07
N LEU A 197 -0.10 10.81 -9.28
CA LEU A 197 -0.06 9.45 -8.74
C LEU A 197 -1.18 9.27 -7.70
N THR A 198 -1.94 8.19 -7.82
CA THR A 198 -2.94 7.77 -6.83
C THR A 198 -2.80 6.26 -6.63
N ILE A 199 -2.67 5.84 -5.37
CA ILE A 199 -2.59 4.43 -4.99
C ILE A 199 -3.50 4.21 -3.78
N GLY A 200 -4.28 3.13 -3.80
CA GLY A 200 -5.17 2.77 -2.71
C GLY A 200 -4.92 1.38 -2.15
N TYR A 201 -5.25 1.19 -0.88
CA TYR A 201 -5.03 -0.02 -0.11
C TYR A 201 -6.26 -0.35 0.73
N ARG A 202 -6.66 -1.63 0.77
CA ARG A 202 -7.54 -2.14 1.83
C ARG A 202 -6.70 -2.91 2.86
N GLY A 203 -6.81 -2.51 4.11
CA GLY A 203 -5.96 -2.96 5.21
C GLY A 203 -6.66 -2.83 6.56
N PHE A 204 -5.88 -2.57 7.61
CA PHE A 204 -6.36 -2.50 8.99
C PHE A 204 -6.06 -1.14 9.61
N TYR A 205 -7.08 -0.48 10.15
CA TYR A 205 -6.94 0.78 10.87
C TYR A 205 -7.44 0.64 12.30
N GLY A 206 -6.59 0.97 13.27
CA GLY A 206 -6.94 0.87 14.68
C GLY A 206 -6.16 1.87 15.52
N CYS A 207 -6.74 2.26 16.66
CA CYS A 207 -6.08 3.13 17.63
C CYS A 207 -5.76 2.34 18.90
N ASP A 208 -4.54 2.50 19.40
CA ASP A 208 -4.18 1.94 20.70
C ASP A 208 -5.13 2.51 21.76
N THR A 209 -5.76 1.62 22.53
CA THR A 209 -6.44 2.00 23.76
C THR A 209 -5.36 2.22 24.82
N ALA A 210 -5.22 3.46 25.28
CA ALA A 210 -4.33 3.84 26.38
C ALA A 210 -4.53 2.96 27.63
#